data_AF-A0A553APV6-F1
#
_entry.id   AF-A0A553APV6-F1
#
_cell.length_a   1.000
_cell.length_b   1.000
_cell.length_c   1.000
_cell.angle_alpha   90.00
_cell.angle_beta   90.00
_cell.angle_gamma   90.00
#
_symmetry.space_group_name_H-M   'P 1'
#
loop_
_entity.id
_entity.type
_entity.pdbx_description
1 polymer ?
#
loop_
_entity_poly.entity_id
_entity_poly.type
_entity_poly.pdbx_seq_one_letter_code
_entity_poly.pdbx_strand_id
1 'polypeptide(L)'
;MADDRPAAAIVFDDCRTVNLQPGDYVLKVTQTMSATTINDQAVNIPDAFEAERDFTVAGPRFALSPGDIRAVYPADGADGDFSMVLPHVILTRPTLPWERSPIPSPNTPPDS
;
A
#
# COMPACT_ATOMS: atom_id res chain seq x y z
N MET A 1 36.63 -18.82 22.84
CA MET A 1 36.46 -18.08 21.58
C MET A 1 34.98 -17.87 21.38
N ALA A 2 34.50 -16.64 21.55
CA ALA A 2 33.09 -16.31 21.32
C ALA A 2 32.84 -16.27 19.80
N ASP A 3 31.75 -16.88 19.38
CA ASP A 3 31.27 -16.94 18.00
C ASP A 3 30.66 -15.58 17.64
N ASP A 4 31.48 -14.67 17.09
CA ASP A 4 31.09 -13.33 16.64
C ASP A 4 30.57 -13.38 15.20
N ARG A 5 29.53 -14.20 14.97
CA ARG A 5 28.81 -14.18 13.70
C ARG A 5 27.82 -13.00 13.73
N PRO A 6 27.83 -12.10 12.73
CA PRO A 6 26.82 -11.07 12.65
C PRO A 6 25.45 -11.76 12.57
N ALA A 7 24.53 -11.34 13.45
CA ALA A 7 23.13 -11.74 13.34
C ALA A 7 22.69 -11.48 11.89
N ALA A 8 22.06 -12.48 11.25
CA ALA A 8 21.61 -12.34 9.87
C ALA A 8 20.77 -11.07 9.73
N ALA A 9 21.29 -10.09 9.00
CA ALA A 9 20.63 -8.82 8.77
C ALA A 9 19.97 -8.86 7.39
N ILE A 10 18.65 -8.74 7.36
CA ILE A 10 17.90 -8.57 6.11
C ILE A 10 17.95 -7.08 5.79
N VAL A 11 18.64 -6.74 4.71
CA VAL A 11 18.70 -5.36 4.18
C VAL A 11 17.88 -5.33 2.91
N PHE A 12 16.89 -4.44 2.87
CA PHE A 12 16.08 -4.22 1.68
C PHE A 12 16.74 -3.14 0.83
N ASP A 13 17.10 -3.49 -0.40
CA ASP A 13 17.82 -2.61 -1.33
C ASP A 13 16.87 -1.60 -2.03
N ASP A 14 15.60 -1.98 -2.23
CA ASP A 14 14.59 -1.16 -2.89
C ASP A 14 13.21 -1.34 -2.23
N CYS A 15 12.49 -0.23 -2.06
CA CYS A 15 11.16 -0.20 -1.46
C CYS A 15 10.27 0.78 -2.22
N ARG A 16 9.32 0.22 -2.99
CA ARG A 16 8.30 1.01 -3.68
C ARG A 16 7.04 1.04 -2.84
N THR A 17 6.84 2.14 -2.13
CA THR A 17 5.71 2.32 -1.21
C THR A 17 4.43 2.68 -1.95
N VAL A 18 3.29 2.27 -1.37
CA VAL A 18 1.97 2.69 -1.82
C VAL A 18 1.62 4.01 -1.13
N ASN A 19 1.02 4.94 -1.88
CA ASN A 19 0.59 6.23 -1.33
C ASN A 19 -0.60 6.12 -0.36
N LEU A 20 -1.33 5.00 -0.41
CA LEU A 20 -2.47 4.73 0.45
C LEU A 20 -2.48 3.23 0.81
N GLN A 21 -2.52 2.91 2.10
CA GLN A 21 -2.52 1.52 2.56
C GLN A 21 -3.88 0.87 2.32
N PRO A 22 -3.96 -0.47 2.22
CA PRO A 22 -5.23 -1.16 2.19
C PRO A 22 -6.03 -0.92 3.48
N GLY A 23 -7.27 -0.44 3.34
CA GLY A 23 -8.12 -0.04 4.47
C GLY A 23 -9.33 0.78 4.02
N ASP A 24 -10.14 1.18 5.00
CA ASP A 24 -11.32 2.01 4.79
C ASP A 24 -11.02 3.48 5.06
N TYR A 25 -11.50 4.35 4.19
CA TYR A 25 -11.20 5.78 4.19
C TYR A 25 -12.46 6.60 3.98
N VAL A 26 -12.45 7.81 4.55
CA VAL A 26 -13.48 8.83 4.33
C VAL A 26 -12.86 9.98 3.52
N LEU A 27 -13.32 10.17 2.28
CA LEU A 27 -13.00 11.32 1.46
C LEU A 27 -13.86 12.50 1.89
N LYS A 28 -13.25 13.56 2.43
CA LYS A 28 -13.93 14.81 2.79
C LYS A 28 -13.58 15.90 1.78
N VAL A 29 -14.60 16.56 1.24
CA VAL A 29 -14.46 17.68 0.30
C VAL A 29 -15.13 18.90 0.92
N THR A 30 -14.36 19.97 1.09
CA THR A 30 -14.86 21.27 1.52
C THR A 30 -14.63 22.27 0.41
N GLN A 31 -15.70 22.94 -0.03
CA GLN A 31 -15.65 23.99 -1.04
C GLN A 31 -16.14 25.29 -0.42
N THR A 32 -15.27 26.29 -0.39
CA THR A 32 -15.63 27.65 0.01
C THR A 32 -15.81 28.52 -1.22
N MET A 33 -16.84 29.35 -1.23
CA MET A 33 -17.11 30.30 -2.30
C MET A 33 -17.32 31.68 -1.68
N SER A 34 -16.84 32.72 -2.35
CA SER A 34 -17.03 34.09 -1.88
C SER A 34 -17.43 34.97 -3.05
N ALA A 35 -18.64 35.54 -2.97
CA ALA A 35 -19.11 36.58 -3.88
C ALA A 35 -19.98 37.56 -3.08
N THR A 36 -19.82 38.86 -3.37
CA THR A 36 -20.58 39.93 -2.71
C THR A 36 -21.75 40.39 -3.57
N THR A 37 -21.59 40.33 -4.90
CA THR A 37 -22.64 40.66 -5.86
C THR A 37 -22.59 39.72 -7.08
N ILE A 38 -23.76 39.42 -7.65
CA ILE A 38 -23.91 38.79 -8.97
C ILE A 38 -24.87 39.68 -9.76
N ASN A 39 -24.45 40.18 -10.92
CA ASN A 39 -25.22 41.13 -11.73
C ASN A 39 -25.74 42.34 -10.92
N ASP A 40 -24.87 42.97 -10.13
CA ASP A 40 -25.19 44.10 -9.23
C ASP A 40 -26.25 43.81 -8.14
N GLN A 41 -26.64 42.56 -7.93
CA GLN A 41 -27.49 42.15 -6.82
C GLN A 41 -26.66 41.52 -5.70
N ALA A 42 -26.92 41.94 -4.46
CA ALA A 42 -26.33 41.31 -3.29
C ALA A 42 -26.77 39.85 -3.21
N VAL A 43 -25.80 38.94 -3.12
CA VAL A 43 -26.04 37.50 -3.02
C VAL A 43 -25.43 37.01 -1.72
N ASN A 44 -26.21 36.24 -0.97
CA ASN A 44 -25.73 35.51 0.20
C ASN A 44 -25.32 34.09 -0.25
N ILE A 45 -24.01 33.81 -0.27
CA ILE A 45 -23.49 32.48 -0.56
C ILE A 45 -23.14 31.82 0.78
N PRO A 46 -23.55 30.57 1.03
CA PRO A 46 -23.13 29.84 2.22
C PRO A 46 -21.60 29.72 2.28
N ASP A 47 -21.05 29.85 3.49
CA ASP A 47 -19.61 29.94 3.73
C ASP A 47 -18.83 28.71 3.25
N ALA A 48 -19.45 27.52 3.32
CA ALA A 48 -18.86 26.28 2.84
C ALA A 48 -19.92 25.29 2.36
N PHE A 49 -19.58 24.52 1.34
CA PHE A 49 -20.22 23.27 0.96
C PHE A 49 -19.31 22.11 1.37
N GLU A 50 -19.89 21.10 2.04
CA GLU A 50 -19.17 19.92 2.49
C GLU A 50 -19.78 18.65 1.90
N ALA A 51 -18.93 17.70 1.50
CA ALA A 51 -19.34 16.38 1.05
C ALA A 51 -18.38 15.31 1.57
N GLU A 52 -18.93 14.20 2.06
CA GLU A 52 -18.15 13.04 2.52
C GLU A 52 -18.49 11.79 1.71
N ARG A 53 -17.50 10.94 1.42
CA ARG A 53 -17.68 9.64 0.77
C ARG A 53 -16.76 8.59 1.36
N ASP A 54 -17.33 7.45 1.69
CA ASP A 54 -16.56 6.28 2.12
C ASP A 54 -16.03 5.51 0.90
N PHE A 55 -14.80 5.03 1.00
CA PHE A 55 -14.22 4.12 0.01
C PHE A 55 -13.20 3.18 0.66
N THR A 56 -13.02 2.00 0.05
CA THR A 56 -12.07 0.98 0.51
C THR A 56 -10.93 0.84 -0.49
N VAL A 57 -9.70 0.83 0.02
CA VAL A 57 -8.51 0.45 -0.74
C VAL A 57 -8.30 -1.04 -0.57
N ALA A 58 -8.52 -1.81 -1.65
CA ALA A 58 -8.31 -3.25 -1.64
C ALA A 58 -6.81 -3.60 -1.63
N GLY A 59 -6.44 -4.64 -0.90
CA GLY A 59 -5.11 -5.24 -0.95
C GLY A 59 -5.13 -6.68 -0.47
N PRO A 60 -4.44 -7.62 -1.15
CA PRO A 60 -4.41 -9.03 -0.77
C PRO A 60 -3.87 -9.19 0.66
N ARG A 61 -4.50 -10.06 1.45
CA ARG A 61 -4.16 -10.26 2.87
C ARG A 61 -3.34 -11.53 3.15
N PHE A 62 -3.73 -12.67 2.57
CA PHE A 62 -3.19 -13.98 2.99
C PHE A 62 -2.66 -14.85 1.86
N ALA A 63 -2.91 -14.49 0.60
CA ALA A 63 -2.47 -15.27 -0.55
C ALA A 63 -2.05 -14.35 -1.69
N LEU A 64 -0.98 -14.73 -2.36
CA LEU A 64 -0.66 -14.23 -3.69
C LEU A 64 -1.53 -14.98 -4.70
N SER A 65 -2.19 -14.26 -5.59
CA SER A 65 -2.86 -14.92 -6.71
C SER A 65 -1.79 -15.46 -7.68
N PRO A 66 -2.07 -16.53 -8.44
CA PRO A 66 -1.12 -17.02 -9.44
C PRO A 66 -0.68 -15.93 -10.45
N GLY A 67 -1.56 -14.96 -10.75
CA GLY A 67 -1.24 -13.82 -11.63
C GLY A 67 -0.30 -12.78 -11.02
N ASP A 68 -0.15 -12.76 -9.69
CA ASP A 68 0.81 -11.88 -9.01
C ASP A 68 2.25 -12.39 -9.13
N ILE A 69 2.45 -13.65 -9.54
CA ILE A 69 3.77 -14.26 -9.70
C ILE A 69 4.15 -14.21 -11.18
N ARG A 70 5.24 -13.49 -11.47
CA ARG A 70 5.78 -13.37 -12.82
C ARG A 70 6.70 -14.53 -13.18
N ALA A 71 7.49 -15.01 -12.21
CA ALA A 71 8.41 -16.15 -12.34
C ALA A 71 8.83 -16.67 -10.95
N VAL A 72 9.21 -17.95 -10.89
CA VAL A 72 9.80 -18.59 -9.70
C VAL A 72 11.11 -19.25 -10.12
N TYR A 73 12.14 -19.15 -9.29
CA TYR A 73 13.40 -19.84 -9.50
C TYR A 73 13.91 -20.51 -8.22
N PRO A 74 14.31 -21.79 -8.25
CA PRO A 74 14.17 -22.72 -9.39
C PRO A 74 12.71 -22.98 -9.76
N ALA A 75 12.45 -23.35 -11.01
CA ALA A 75 11.10 -23.72 -11.43
C ALA A 75 10.66 -25.02 -10.75
N ASP A 76 9.35 -25.21 -10.59
CA ASP A 76 8.81 -26.43 -9.99
C ASP A 76 9.21 -27.67 -10.82
N GLY A 77 9.70 -28.70 -10.14
CA GLY A 77 10.22 -29.92 -10.77
C GLY A 77 11.47 -29.74 -11.62
N ALA A 78 12.19 -28.61 -11.52
CA ALA A 78 13.44 -28.42 -12.25
C ALA A 78 14.54 -29.34 -11.70
N ASP A 79 15.21 -30.07 -12.61
CA ASP A 79 16.43 -30.83 -12.31
C ASP A 79 17.67 -30.03 -12.74
N GLY A 80 18.56 -29.76 -11.78
CA GLY A 80 19.78 -28.99 -12.00
C GLY A 80 20.56 -28.76 -10.71
N ASP A 81 21.81 -28.28 -10.83
CA ASP A 81 22.59 -27.86 -9.68
C ASP A 81 22.19 -26.43 -9.25
N PHE A 82 21.36 -26.35 -8.21
CA PHE A 82 20.93 -25.09 -7.60
C PHE A 82 21.65 -24.79 -6.27
N SER A 83 22.72 -25.53 -5.95
CA SER A 83 23.45 -25.38 -4.67
C SER A 83 24.03 -23.98 -4.45
N MET A 84 24.27 -23.24 -5.53
CA MET A 84 24.83 -21.89 -5.53
C MET A 84 23.80 -20.78 -5.80
N VAL A 85 22.49 -21.09 -5.80
CA VAL A 85 21.45 -20.09 -6.08
C VAL A 85 20.48 -19.97 -4.91
N LEU A 86 20.18 -18.72 -4.54
CA LEU A 86 19.13 -18.42 -3.58
C LEU A 86 17.76 -18.54 -4.27
N PRO A 87 16.81 -19.34 -3.73
CA PRO A 87 15.45 -19.37 -4.23
C PRO A 87 14.81 -17.98 -4.21
N HIS A 88 14.19 -17.58 -5.32
CA HIS A 88 13.58 -16.28 -5.45
C HIS A 88 12.33 -16.32 -6.33
N VAL A 89 11.45 -15.34 -6.10
CA VAL A 89 10.22 -15.13 -6.86
C VAL A 89 10.21 -13.71 -7.43
N ILE A 90 9.74 -13.56 -8.66
CA ILE A 90 9.52 -12.26 -9.29
C ILE A 90 8.03 -11.96 -9.23
N LEU A 91 7.66 -10.82 -8.67
CA LEU A 91 6.28 -10.38 -8.55
C LEU A 91 5.88 -9.48 -9.73
N THR A 92 4.64 -9.61 -10.19
CA THR A 92 4.09 -8.81 -11.30
C THR A 92 3.87 -7.35 -10.88
N ARG A 93 3.44 -7.12 -9.63
CA ARG A 93 3.23 -5.78 -9.07
C ARG A 93 4.43 -5.36 -8.22
N PRO A 94 5.08 -4.22 -8.50
CA PRO A 94 6.28 -3.79 -7.77
C PRO A 94 5.97 -3.23 -6.36
N THR A 95 4.69 -2.96 -6.06
CA THR A 95 4.24 -2.50 -4.75
C THR A 95 3.98 -3.64 -3.77
N LEU A 96 3.70 -4.85 -4.27
CA LEU A 96 3.85 -6.07 -3.47
C LEU A 96 5.36 -6.24 -3.24
N PRO A 97 5.90 -6.52 -2.04
CA PRO A 97 5.31 -6.91 -0.76
C PRO A 97 5.01 -5.74 0.21
N TRP A 98 5.23 -4.51 -0.21
CA TRP A 98 5.23 -3.29 0.62
C TRP A 98 3.84 -2.70 0.89
N GLU A 99 2.78 -3.29 0.34
CA GLU A 99 1.40 -2.81 0.51
C GLU A 99 0.93 -2.91 1.98
N ARG A 100 1.56 -3.75 2.80
CA ARG A 100 1.30 -3.84 4.24
C ARG A 100 2.59 -3.80 5.04
N SER A 101 2.58 -3.00 6.10
CA SER A 101 3.63 -3.04 7.13
C SER A 101 3.36 -4.20 8.08
N PRO A 102 4.37 -5.01 8.44
CA PRO A 102 4.25 -5.99 9.53
C PRO A 102 4.16 -5.32 10.91
N ILE A 103 4.48 -4.02 10.99
CA ILE A 103 4.36 -3.21 12.20
C ILE A 103 2.95 -2.58 12.21
N PRO A 104 2.14 -2.83 13.25
CA PRO A 104 0.81 -2.23 13.38
C PRO A 104 0.91 -0.71 13.34
N SER A 105 0.07 -0.06 12.53
CA SER A 105 -0.07 1.39 12.62
C SER A 105 -0.90 1.73 13.87
N PRO A 106 -0.56 2.78 14.64
CA PRO A 106 -1.29 3.16 15.84
C PRO A 106 -2.75 3.58 15.58
N ASN A 107 -3.13 3.75 14.31
CA ASN A 107 -4.46 4.16 13.88
C ASN A 107 -5.27 3.00 13.26
N THR A 108 -4.87 1.75 13.45
CA THR A 108 -5.59 0.60 12.89
C THR A 108 -6.79 0.27 13.79
N PRO A 109 -8.04 0.32 13.29
CA PRO A 109 -9.20 -0.17 14.05
C PRO A 109 -9.03 -1.67 14.34
N PRO A 110 -9.50 -2.18 15.48
CA PRO A 110 -9.46 -3.62 15.74
C PRO A 110 -10.26 -4.35 14.66
N ASP A 111 -9.62 -5.32 14.00
CA ASP A 111 -10.24 -6.16 12.98
C ASP A 111 -11.54 -6.77 13.56
N SER A 112 -12.67 -6.57 12.88
CA SER A 112 -13.97 -7.19 13.19
C SER A 112 -14.06 -8.63 12.71
#